data_AF-A0A3R7DNI8-F1
#
_entry.id   AF-A0A3R7DNI8-F1
#
_cell.length_a   1.000
_cell.length_b   1.000
_cell.length_c   1.000
_cell.angle_alpha   90.00
_cell.angle_beta   90.00
_cell.angle_gamma   90.00
#
_symmetry.space_group_name_H-M   'P 1'
#
loop_
_entity.id
_entity.type
_entity.pdbx_description
1 polymer ?
#
loop_
_entity_poly.entity_id
_entity_poly.type
_entity_poly.pdbx_seq_one_letter_code
_entity_poly.pdbx_strand_id
1 'polypeptide(L)'
;MNFQDLKKIEPYQFYLDVAFRSANDKVDLLRSITKKRENKLDKTIRLEQIRIDVIREKLAGAFQNITLNFPSLDSLPEFYDELIRCSLDYDKIKKSLGAANWARQKIIDIALQYKAKMNTAKQIPAVITAKKAFIGRVSSIVKQIRKNLEYLETARMEMRDFPSIKTSMFTIAITGFPNVGKSTLLKKLTNANPEINSYAFTTKTLNLGYAHIEDQKIQVVDTPGTLNRYQKMNSIEKKAHLVMKYLANMIVYVFDLSEPYPLEKQRELFKTMLEFDKPLIIYLSKSDILDKKLIENFAKECNGIYDIELLETEIAKELEGFF
;
A
#
# COMPACT_ATOMS: atom_id res chain seq x y z
N MET A 1 1.97 -8.45 1.26
CA MET A 1 0.64 -7.79 1.11
C MET A 1 0.64 -7.10 -0.23
N ASN A 2 -0.38 -7.31 -1.08
CA ASN A 2 -0.38 -6.73 -2.42
C ASN A 2 -1.28 -5.48 -2.48
N PHE A 3 -0.68 -4.30 -2.38
CA PHE A 3 -1.40 -3.03 -2.49
C PHE A 3 -1.86 -2.75 -3.94
N GLN A 4 -1.34 -3.49 -4.93
CA GLN A 4 -1.69 -3.31 -6.34
C GLN A 4 -3.11 -3.77 -6.65
N ASP A 5 -3.65 -4.70 -5.85
CA ASP A 5 -4.98 -5.28 -6.02
C ASP A 5 -6.10 -4.47 -5.34
N LEU A 6 -5.76 -3.33 -4.73
CA LEU A 6 -6.74 -2.48 -4.05
C LEU A 6 -7.76 -1.94 -5.06
N LYS A 7 -9.03 -2.29 -4.84
CA LYS A 7 -10.15 -1.88 -5.69
C LYS A 7 -10.35 -0.37 -5.64
N LYS A 8 -10.57 0.21 -6.82
CA LYS A 8 -10.86 1.63 -6.99
C LYS A 8 -12.06 2.06 -6.15
N ILE A 9 -11.94 3.23 -5.51
CA ILE A 9 -13.02 3.87 -4.79
C ILE A 9 -13.62 4.94 -5.70
N GLU A 10 -14.88 4.75 -6.06
CA GLU A 10 -15.58 5.67 -6.93
C GLU A 10 -16.06 6.93 -6.18
N PRO A 11 -16.33 8.03 -6.88
CA PRO A 11 -16.96 9.22 -6.29
C PRO A 11 -18.34 8.90 -5.69
N TYR A 12 -18.76 9.67 -4.69
CA TYR A 12 -20.04 9.45 -4.00
C TYR A 12 -21.26 9.35 -4.94
N GLN A 13 -21.25 10.12 -6.04
CA GLN A 13 -22.33 10.18 -7.02
C GLN A 13 -22.51 8.83 -7.73
N PHE A 14 -21.41 8.14 -8.05
CA PHE A 14 -21.45 6.83 -8.69
C PHE A 14 -22.23 5.82 -7.84
N TYR A 15 -21.97 5.76 -6.53
CA TYR A 15 -22.67 4.84 -5.64
C TYR A 15 -24.17 5.14 -5.56
N LEU A 16 -24.56 6.41 -5.52
CA LEU A 16 -25.98 6.81 -5.55
C LEU A 16 -26.64 6.42 -6.86
N ASP A 17 -26.00 6.70 -8.00
CA ASP A 17 -26.54 6.41 -9.32
C ASP A 17 -26.73 4.90 -9.53
N VAL A 18 -25.74 4.09 -9.16
CA VAL A 18 -25.82 2.62 -9.22
C VAL A 18 -26.95 2.09 -8.34
N ALA A 19 -27.08 2.60 -7.11
CA ALA A 19 -28.12 2.16 -6.18
C ALA A 19 -29.52 2.54 -6.67
N PHE A 20 -29.73 3.78 -7.12
CA PHE A 20 -31.03 4.25 -7.58
C PHE A 20 -31.45 3.62 -8.91
N ARG A 21 -30.51 3.43 -9.84
CA ARG A 21 -30.76 2.73 -11.10
C ARG A 21 -31.17 1.29 -10.83
N SER A 22 -30.38 0.54 -10.06
CA SER A 22 -30.68 -0.85 -9.68
C SER A 22 -32.07 -0.99 -9.04
N ALA A 23 -32.44 -0.03 -8.20
CA ALA A 23 -33.73 -0.04 -7.52
C ALA A 23 -34.90 0.32 -8.46
N ASN A 24 -34.70 1.22 -9.43
CA ASN A 24 -35.69 1.49 -10.48
C ASN A 24 -35.93 0.24 -11.34
N ASP A 25 -34.86 -0.34 -11.87
CA ASP A 25 -34.93 -1.52 -12.75
C ASP A 25 -35.65 -2.68 -12.06
N LYS A 26 -35.32 -2.94 -10.79
CA LYS A 26 -35.97 -4.00 -10.00
C LYS A 26 -37.46 -3.74 -9.79
N VAL A 27 -37.85 -2.50 -9.49
CA VAL A 27 -39.26 -2.14 -9.27
C VAL A 27 -40.04 -2.24 -10.57
N ASP A 28 -39.48 -1.78 -11.69
CA ASP A 28 -40.16 -1.79 -12.98
C ASP A 28 -40.35 -3.22 -13.50
N LEU A 29 -39.37 -4.10 -13.30
CA LEU A 29 -39.51 -5.54 -13.54
C LEU A 29 -40.64 -6.16 -12.70
N LEU A 30 -40.73 -5.82 -11.41
CA LEU A 30 -41.78 -6.40 -10.56
C LEU A 30 -43.18 -5.85 -10.87
N ARG A 31 -43.26 -4.62 -11.37
CA ARG A 31 -44.53 -4.02 -11.81
C ARG A 31 -45.15 -4.79 -12.97
N SER A 32 -44.36 -5.30 -13.91
CA SER A 32 -44.84 -6.05 -15.09
C SER A 32 -45.30 -7.46 -14.75
N ILE A 33 -44.76 -8.09 -13.71
CA ILE A 33 -45.04 -9.48 -13.31
C ILE A 33 -46.27 -9.61 -12.39
N THR A 34 -46.71 -8.52 -11.74
CA THR A 34 -47.66 -8.62 -10.61
C THR A 34 -49.11 -8.93 -11.03
N LYS A 35 -49.75 -9.90 -10.34
CA LYS A 35 -51.15 -10.37 -10.53
C LYS A 35 -52.21 -9.26 -10.30
N LYS A 36 -53.33 -9.34 -11.06
CA LYS A 36 -54.49 -8.41 -11.02
C LYS A 36 -55.25 -8.27 -9.68
N ARG A 37 -54.95 -9.08 -8.65
CA ARG A 37 -55.78 -9.21 -7.42
C ARG A 37 -55.24 -8.49 -6.16
N GLU A 38 -54.10 -7.78 -6.23
CA GLU A 38 -53.53 -7.07 -5.08
C GLU A 38 -54.15 -5.67 -4.90
N ASN A 39 -54.45 -5.25 -3.66
CA ASN A 39 -54.87 -3.88 -3.37
C ASN A 39 -53.79 -2.88 -3.81
N LYS A 40 -54.20 -1.76 -4.40
CA LYS A 40 -53.31 -0.70 -4.90
C LYS A 40 -52.39 -0.14 -3.81
N LEU A 41 -52.88 0.00 -2.57
CA LEU A 41 -52.06 0.48 -1.45
C LEU A 41 -50.97 -0.52 -1.10
N ASP A 42 -51.34 -1.78 -0.85
CA ASP A 42 -50.41 -2.85 -0.47
C ASP A 42 -49.36 -3.09 -1.55
N LYS A 43 -49.78 -3.08 -2.83
CA LYS A 43 -48.86 -3.14 -3.98
C LYS A 43 -47.85 -1.99 -3.94
N THR A 44 -48.29 -0.78 -3.62
CA THR A 44 -47.41 0.40 -3.57
C THR A 44 -46.43 0.30 -2.41
N ILE A 45 -46.91 -0.11 -1.22
CA ILE A 45 -46.06 -0.34 -0.04
C ILE A 45 -44.99 -1.38 -0.37
N ARG A 46 -45.39 -2.53 -0.91
CA ARG A 46 -44.47 -3.63 -1.27
C ARG A 46 -43.39 -3.17 -2.25
N LEU A 47 -43.75 -2.50 -3.34
CA LEU A 47 -42.79 -2.05 -4.35
C LEU A 47 -41.81 -1.01 -3.80
N GLU A 48 -42.28 -0.05 -3.00
CA GLU A 48 -41.40 0.98 -2.44
C GLU A 48 -40.54 0.44 -1.27
N GLN A 49 -40.98 -0.60 -0.55
CA GLN A 49 -40.13 -1.32 0.40
C GLN A 49 -39.00 -2.08 -0.31
N ILE A 50 -39.32 -2.78 -1.41
CA ILE A 50 -38.30 -3.46 -2.23
C ILE A 50 -37.30 -2.44 -2.77
N ARG A 51 -37.75 -1.26 -3.19
CA ARG A 51 -36.87 -0.16 -3.58
C ARG A 51 -35.90 0.23 -2.46
N ILE A 52 -36.40 0.41 -1.24
CA ILE A 52 -35.58 0.73 -0.07
C ILE A 52 -34.53 -0.38 0.17
N ASP A 53 -34.94 -1.65 0.12
CA ASP A 53 -34.05 -2.78 0.35
C ASP A 53 -32.92 -2.84 -0.68
N VAL A 54 -33.22 -2.65 -1.97
CA VAL A 54 -32.19 -2.63 -3.03
C VAL A 54 -31.21 -1.47 -2.82
N ILE A 55 -31.71 -0.27 -2.51
CA ILE A 55 -30.84 0.90 -2.24
C ILE A 55 -29.93 0.63 -1.04
N ARG A 56 -30.51 0.12 0.06
CA ARG A 56 -29.77 -0.25 1.27
C ARG A 56 -28.68 -1.26 0.95
N GLU A 57 -29.01 -2.35 0.27
CA GLU A 57 -28.07 -3.42 -0.06
C GLU A 57 -26.92 -2.93 -0.93
N LYS A 58 -27.21 -2.17 -1.99
CA LYS A 58 -26.18 -1.63 -2.89
C LYS A 58 -25.22 -0.69 -2.15
N LEU A 59 -25.75 0.26 -1.36
CA LEU A 59 -24.91 1.24 -0.66
C LEU A 59 -24.18 0.64 0.54
N ALA A 60 -24.88 -0.10 1.40
CA ALA A 60 -24.26 -0.71 2.58
C ALA A 60 -23.21 -1.75 2.18
N GLY A 61 -23.48 -2.55 1.13
CA GLY A 61 -22.52 -3.49 0.56
C GLY A 61 -21.31 -2.78 -0.05
N ALA A 62 -21.51 -1.70 -0.80
CA ALA A 62 -20.39 -0.92 -1.35
C ALA A 62 -19.49 -0.36 -0.26
N PHE A 63 -20.05 0.27 0.78
CA PHE A 63 -19.25 0.84 1.87
C PHE A 63 -18.61 -0.22 2.77
N GLN A 64 -19.26 -1.37 2.97
CA GLN A 64 -18.62 -2.52 3.60
C GLN A 64 -17.40 -3.01 2.80
N ASN A 65 -17.55 -3.11 1.48
CA ASN A 65 -16.46 -3.54 0.61
C ASN A 65 -15.27 -2.57 0.65
N ILE A 66 -15.51 -1.25 0.77
CA ILE A 66 -14.42 -0.29 0.96
C ILE A 66 -13.64 -0.61 2.23
N THR A 67 -14.33 -0.83 3.35
CA THR A 67 -13.67 -1.15 4.64
C THR A 67 -12.95 -2.50 4.60
N LEU A 68 -13.51 -3.53 3.95
CA LEU A 68 -12.91 -4.87 3.90
C LEU A 68 -11.74 -4.98 2.93
N ASN A 69 -11.76 -4.24 1.82
CA ASN A 69 -10.68 -4.29 0.83
C ASN A 69 -9.50 -3.39 1.21
N PHE A 70 -9.68 -2.46 2.15
CA PHE A 70 -8.57 -1.69 2.69
C PHE A 70 -7.73 -2.55 3.65
N PRO A 71 -6.39 -2.44 3.60
CA PRO A 71 -5.52 -3.16 4.51
C PRO A 71 -5.83 -2.78 5.96
N SER A 72 -5.90 -3.78 6.84
CA SER A 72 -6.02 -3.56 8.28
C SER A 72 -4.77 -2.86 8.78
N LEU A 73 -4.90 -1.57 9.11
CA LEU A 73 -3.78 -0.74 9.56
C LEU A 73 -3.18 -1.21 10.89
N ASP A 74 -3.93 -1.98 11.69
CA ASP A 74 -3.47 -2.46 13.00
C ASP A 74 -2.63 -3.75 12.90
N SER A 75 -2.63 -4.41 11.74
CA SER A 75 -1.90 -5.66 11.50
C SER A 75 -0.95 -5.56 10.31
N LEU A 76 -0.53 -4.34 9.96
CA LEU A 76 0.46 -4.12 8.92
C LEU A 76 1.86 -4.47 9.43
N PRO A 77 2.72 -5.08 8.59
CA PRO A 77 4.16 -5.11 8.87
C PRO A 77 4.69 -3.69 9.09
N GLU A 78 5.62 -3.55 10.04
CA GLU A 78 6.12 -2.25 10.51
C GLU A 78 6.66 -1.37 9.37
N PHE A 79 7.34 -1.98 8.40
CA PHE A 79 7.79 -1.29 7.19
C PHE A 79 6.66 -0.57 6.44
N TYR A 80 5.51 -1.22 6.27
CA TYR A 80 4.37 -0.62 5.57
C TYR A 80 3.64 0.39 6.45
N ASP A 81 3.52 0.16 7.77
CA ASP A 81 2.92 1.14 8.69
C ASP A 81 3.70 2.46 8.64
N GLU A 82 5.02 2.39 8.73
CA GLU A 82 5.90 3.56 8.63
C GLU A 82 5.89 4.20 7.25
N LEU A 83 5.81 3.40 6.18
CA LEU A 83 5.70 3.93 4.82
C LEU A 83 4.40 4.72 4.63
N ILE A 84 3.29 4.24 5.22
CA ILE A 84 2.01 4.96 5.26
C ILE A 84 2.17 6.24 6.07
N ARG A 85 2.72 6.18 7.30
CA ARG A 85 2.92 7.39 8.13
C ARG A 85 3.79 8.45 7.47
N CYS A 86 4.77 8.04 6.67
CA CYS A 86 5.65 8.95 5.95
C CYS A 86 5.03 9.56 4.69
N SER A 87 4.12 8.84 4.02
CA SER A 87 3.59 9.24 2.71
C SER A 87 2.15 9.79 2.80
N LEU A 88 1.38 9.34 3.79
CA LEU A 88 -0.05 9.55 3.92
C LEU A 88 -0.42 10.03 5.32
N ASP A 89 -1.55 10.73 5.41
CA ASP A 89 -2.19 11.07 6.69
C ASP A 89 -2.89 9.84 7.28
N TYR A 90 -2.14 9.09 8.10
CA TYR A 90 -2.58 7.86 8.75
C TYR A 90 -3.91 8.02 9.50
N ASP A 91 -4.06 9.10 10.26
CA ASP A 91 -5.27 9.37 11.05
C ASP A 91 -6.46 9.65 10.16
N LYS A 92 -6.25 10.35 9.05
CA LYS A 92 -7.30 10.63 8.06
C LYS A 92 -7.74 9.37 7.32
N ILE A 93 -6.87 8.38 7.12
CA ILE A 93 -7.28 7.06 6.59
C ILE A 93 -8.23 6.40 7.59
N LYS A 94 -7.83 6.28 8.87
CA LYS A 94 -8.67 5.68 9.92
C LYS A 94 -10.02 6.39 10.04
N LYS A 95 -10.03 7.73 10.09
CA LYS A 95 -11.26 8.54 10.14
C LYS A 95 -12.14 8.31 8.91
N SER A 96 -11.55 8.18 7.72
CA SER A 96 -12.30 8.00 6.48
C SER A 96 -12.91 6.60 6.34
N LEU A 97 -12.19 5.56 6.76
CA LEU A 97 -12.74 4.20 6.87
C LEU A 97 -13.87 4.14 7.91
N GLY A 98 -13.69 4.81 9.05
CA GLY A 98 -14.73 4.97 10.06
C GLY A 98 -15.98 5.66 9.54
N ALA A 99 -15.82 6.73 8.74
CA ALA A 99 -16.93 7.43 8.11
C ALA A 99 -17.71 6.54 7.12
N ALA A 100 -17.02 5.71 6.32
CA ALA A 100 -17.67 4.75 5.43
C ALA A 100 -18.49 3.70 6.21
N ASN A 101 -17.92 3.15 7.31
CA ASN A 101 -18.63 2.21 8.17
C ASN A 101 -19.83 2.87 8.90
N TRP A 102 -19.67 4.12 9.35
CA TRP A 102 -20.78 4.91 9.90
C TRP A 102 -21.91 5.09 8.88
N ALA A 103 -21.59 5.46 7.64
CA ALA A 103 -22.58 5.65 6.59
C ALA A 103 -23.32 4.34 6.28
N ARG A 104 -22.59 3.22 6.21
CA ARG A 104 -23.16 1.87 6.09
C ARG A 104 -24.21 1.62 7.17
N GLN A 105 -23.85 1.79 8.44
CA GLN A 105 -24.77 1.53 9.55
C GLN A 105 -25.99 2.47 9.51
N LYS A 106 -25.77 3.76 9.28
CA LYS A 106 -26.87 4.74 9.21
C LYS A 106 -27.85 4.46 8.07
N ILE A 107 -27.37 3.98 6.93
CA ILE A 107 -28.24 3.59 5.80
C ILE A 107 -29.10 2.38 6.18
N ILE A 108 -28.54 1.39 6.88
CA ILE A 108 -29.29 0.24 7.39
C ILE A 108 -30.39 0.69 8.36
N ASP A 109 -30.04 1.52 9.34
CA ASP A 109 -30.99 2.02 10.36
C ASP A 109 -32.14 2.81 9.71
N ILE A 110 -31.81 3.71 8.77
CA ILE A 110 -32.79 4.53 8.06
C ILE A 110 -33.70 3.68 7.18
N ALA A 111 -33.16 2.67 6.49
CA ALA A 111 -33.96 1.74 5.70
C ALA A 111 -35.01 1.04 6.57
N LEU A 112 -34.61 0.49 7.72
CA LEU A 112 -35.54 -0.14 8.67
C LEU A 112 -36.60 0.85 9.17
N GLN A 113 -36.18 2.06 9.56
CA GLN A 113 -37.09 3.10 10.03
C GLN A 113 -38.18 3.45 9.00
N TYR A 114 -37.80 3.68 7.74
CA TYR A 114 -38.77 4.08 6.71
C TYR A 114 -39.62 2.92 6.22
N LYS A 115 -39.11 1.68 6.22
CA LYS A 115 -39.94 0.49 5.95
C LYS A 115 -41.03 0.34 7.01
N ALA A 116 -40.71 0.52 8.29
CA ALA A 116 -41.69 0.49 9.37
C ALA A 116 -42.75 1.60 9.22
N LYS A 117 -42.34 2.82 8.84
CA LYS A 117 -43.27 3.93 8.52
C LYS A 117 -44.19 3.62 7.34
N MET A 118 -43.72 2.88 6.34
CA MET A 118 -44.54 2.47 5.19
C MET A 118 -45.55 1.40 5.57
N ASN A 119 -45.22 0.48 6.49
CA ASN A 119 -46.15 -0.55 6.96
C ASN A 119 -47.38 0.03 7.66
N THR A 120 -47.23 1.16 8.35
CA THR A 120 -48.33 1.82 9.06
C THR A 120 -49.07 2.87 8.21
N ALA A 121 -48.69 3.02 6.94
CA ALA A 121 -49.27 4.02 6.05
C ALA A 121 -50.68 3.62 5.62
N LYS A 122 -51.66 4.50 5.88
CA LYS A 122 -53.07 4.28 5.50
C LYS A 122 -53.40 4.74 4.07
N GLN A 123 -52.52 5.53 3.44
CA GLN A 123 -52.77 6.12 2.13
C GLN A 123 -51.48 6.20 1.29
N ILE A 124 -51.63 6.10 -0.03
CA ILE A 124 -50.51 6.16 -1.00
C ILE A 124 -49.66 7.43 -0.86
N PRO A 125 -50.21 8.65 -0.68
CA PRO A 125 -49.39 9.84 -0.48
C PRO A 125 -48.40 9.73 0.69
N ALA A 126 -48.79 9.07 1.78
CA ALA A 126 -47.90 8.86 2.93
C ALA A 126 -46.71 7.96 2.58
N VAL A 127 -46.93 6.91 1.76
CA VAL A 127 -45.87 6.02 1.25
C VAL A 127 -44.90 6.80 0.36
N ILE A 128 -45.42 7.63 -0.55
CA ILE A 128 -44.61 8.46 -1.46
C ILE A 128 -43.77 9.47 -0.67
N THR A 129 -44.35 10.11 0.35
CA THR A 129 -43.63 11.04 1.22
C THR A 129 -42.52 10.33 2.01
N ALA A 130 -42.82 9.16 2.58
CA ALA A 130 -41.83 8.33 3.28
C ALA A 130 -40.66 7.94 2.36
N LYS A 131 -40.96 7.53 1.13
CA LYS A 131 -39.94 7.22 0.10
C LYS A 131 -39.08 8.45 -0.23
N LYS A 132 -39.68 9.60 -0.52
CA LYS A 132 -38.94 10.84 -0.84
C LYS A 132 -38.01 11.23 0.30
N ALA A 133 -38.49 11.16 1.54
CA ALA A 133 -37.69 11.45 2.73
C ALA A 133 -36.54 10.45 2.91
N PHE A 134 -36.77 9.15 2.69
CA PHE A 134 -35.71 8.13 2.69
C PHE A 134 -34.61 8.45 1.67
N ILE A 135 -34.98 8.69 0.41
CA ILE A 135 -34.02 9.00 -0.68
C ILE A 135 -33.21 10.24 -0.32
N GLY A 136 -33.85 11.30 0.17
CA GLY A 136 -33.18 12.53 0.59
C GLY A 136 -32.17 12.30 1.72
N ARG A 137 -32.55 11.53 2.76
CA ARG A 137 -31.65 11.23 3.89
C ARG A 137 -30.48 10.34 3.49
N VAL A 138 -30.71 9.31 2.67
CA VAL A 138 -29.63 8.47 2.14
C VAL A 138 -28.67 9.29 1.28
N SER A 139 -29.19 10.13 0.39
CA SER A 139 -28.37 11.02 -0.44
C SER A 139 -27.54 11.98 0.40
N SER A 140 -28.12 12.53 1.47
CA SER A 140 -27.41 13.39 2.42
C SER A 140 -26.27 12.64 3.13
N ILE A 141 -26.50 11.42 3.62
CA ILE A 141 -25.46 10.60 4.29
C ILE A 141 -24.30 10.32 3.35
N VAL A 142 -24.59 9.88 2.12
CA VAL A 142 -23.54 9.58 1.14
C VAL A 142 -22.76 10.84 0.74
N LYS A 143 -23.43 12.00 0.64
CA LYS A 143 -22.77 13.30 0.42
C LYS A 143 -21.88 13.73 1.59
N GLN A 144 -22.26 13.43 2.84
CA GLN A 144 -21.46 13.79 4.02
C GLN A 144 -20.08 13.12 4.02
N ILE A 145 -19.99 11.89 3.50
CA ILE A 145 -18.72 11.16 3.41
C ILE A 145 -17.95 11.42 2.11
N ARG A 146 -18.38 12.38 1.28
CA ARG A 146 -17.75 12.68 -0.03
C ARG A 146 -16.23 12.84 0.08
N LYS A 147 -15.77 13.73 0.98
CA LYS A 147 -14.34 14.02 1.15
C LYS A 147 -13.55 12.81 1.65
N ASN A 148 -14.19 11.94 2.40
CA ASN A 148 -13.58 10.70 2.89
C ASN A 148 -13.37 9.71 1.74
N LEU A 149 -14.36 9.54 0.86
CA LEU A 149 -14.22 8.70 -0.34
C LEU A 149 -13.15 9.22 -1.28
N GLU A 150 -13.12 10.54 -1.52
CA GLU A 150 -12.09 11.20 -2.34
C GLU A 150 -10.69 10.96 -1.75
N TYR A 151 -10.53 11.12 -0.44
CA TYR A 151 -9.26 10.89 0.22
C TYR A 151 -8.82 9.42 0.20
N LEU A 152 -9.74 8.49 0.43
CA LEU A 152 -9.43 7.05 0.38
C LEU A 152 -8.99 6.64 -1.04
N GLU A 153 -9.55 7.22 -2.10
CA GLU A 153 -9.07 6.98 -3.46
C GLU A 153 -7.66 7.55 -3.67
N THR A 154 -7.37 8.76 -3.19
CA THR A 154 -6.00 9.31 -3.22
C THR A 154 -5.02 8.40 -2.49
N ALA A 155 -5.37 7.97 -1.26
CA ALA A 155 -4.54 7.07 -0.48
C ALA A 155 -4.33 5.72 -1.18
N ARG A 156 -5.38 5.16 -1.79
CA ARG A 156 -5.30 3.93 -2.57
C ARG A 156 -4.36 4.07 -3.76
N MET A 157 -4.43 5.17 -4.50
CA MET A 157 -3.53 5.44 -5.64
C MET A 157 -2.07 5.48 -5.19
N GLU A 158 -1.79 6.12 -4.06
CA GLU A 158 -0.43 6.21 -3.54
C GLU A 158 0.08 4.87 -2.98
N MET A 159 -0.78 4.12 -2.29
CA MET A 159 -0.46 2.77 -1.81
C MET A 159 -0.21 1.77 -2.95
N ARG A 160 -0.87 1.94 -4.10
CA ARG A 160 -0.66 1.07 -5.27
C ARG A 160 0.79 1.07 -5.75
N ASP A 161 1.48 2.19 -5.55
CA ASP A 161 2.89 2.36 -5.92
C ASP A 161 3.85 1.82 -4.84
N PHE A 162 3.33 1.33 -3.71
CA PHE A 162 4.17 0.73 -2.67
C PHE A 162 4.79 -0.57 -3.16
N PRO A 163 6.05 -0.83 -2.77
CA PRO A 163 6.75 -2.03 -3.19
C PRO A 163 6.07 -3.27 -2.60
N SER A 164 5.75 -4.27 -3.43
CA SER A 164 5.20 -5.54 -2.97
C SER A 164 6.32 -6.45 -2.45
N ILE A 165 6.80 -6.14 -1.25
CA ILE A 165 7.88 -6.86 -0.58
C ILE A 165 7.34 -8.03 0.25
N LYS A 166 8.06 -9.15 0.18
CA LYS A 166 7.87 -10.31 1.05
C LYS A 166 8.60 -10.07 2.37
N THR A 167 7.93 -9.43 3.32
CA THR A 167 8.50 -9.05 4.63
C THR A 167 8.93 -10.24 5.50
N SER A 168 8.56 -11.47 5.13
CA SER A 168 8.97 -12.70 5.82
C SER A 168 10.25 -13.33 5.26
N MET A 169 10.79 -12.82 4.17
CA MET A 169 12.04 -13.30 3.59
C MET A 169 13.22 -12.52 4.15
N PHE A 170 14.34 -13.21 4.37
CA PHE A 170 15.59 -12.54 4.70
C PHE A 170 15.93 -11.54 3.59
N THR A 171 16.11 -10.28 3.97
CA THR A 171 16.32 -9.18 3.04
C THR A 171 17.67 -8.52 3.25
N ILE A 172 18.45 -8.44 2.18
CA ILE A 172 19.71 -7.69 2.13
C ILE A 172 19.43 -6.34 1.50
N ALA A 173 19.80 -5.26 2.17
CA ALA A 173 19.78 -3.93 1.59
C ALA A 173 21.18 -3.52 1.10
N ILE A 174 21.30 -3.30 -0.20
CA ILE A 174 22.50 -2.71 -0.81
C ILE A 174 22.37 -1.19 -0.74
N THR A 175 23.35 -0.54 -0.13
CA THR A 175 23.38 0.91 0.07
C THR A 175 24.75 1.50 -0.20
N GLY A 176 24.81 2.82 -0.40
CA GLY A 176 26.01 3.55 -0.81
C GLY A 176 25.67 4.68 -1.79
N PHE A 177 26.68 5.49 -2.11
CA PHE A 177 26.52 6.66 -2.97
C PHE A 177 25.91 6.32 -4.35
N PRO A 178 25.28 7.28 -5.05
CA PRO A 178 24.86 7.05 -6.43
C PRO A 178 26.01 6.54 -7.31
N ASN A 179 25.72 5.70 -8.30
CA ASN A 179 26.70 5.22 -9.30
C ASN A 179 27.92 4.41 -8.80
N VAL A 180 27.98 4.05 -7.50
CA VAL A 180 29.00 3.15 -6.93
C VAL A 180 28.84 1.67 -7.33
N GLY A 181 28.00 1.36 -8.32
CA GLY A 181 27.81 -0.03 -8.77
C GLY A 181 26.82 -0.89 -7.97
N LYS A 182 25.97 -0.31 -7.10
CA LYS A 182 24.93 -1.06 -6.35
C LYS A 182 24.04 -1.93 -7.24
N SER A 183 23.50 -1.38 -8.32
CA SER A 183 22.62 -2.13 -9.23
C SER A 183 23.38 -3.20 -10.01
N THR A 184 24.69 -3.02 -10.23
CA THR A 184 25.55 -4.05 -10.81
C THR A 184 25.77 -5.18 -9.80
N LEU A 185 26.01 -4.85 -8.53
CA LEU A 185 26.12 -5.84 -7.46
C LEU A 185 24.83 -6.63 -7.28
N LEU A 186 23.67 -5.96 -7.30
CA LEU A 186 22.35 -6.60 -7.30
C LEU A 186 22.25 -7.65 -8.41
N LYS A 187 22.63 -7.29 -9.64
CA LYS A 187 22.58 -8.21 -10.79
C LYS A 187 23.52 -9.41 -10.65
N LYS A 188 24.71 -9.20 -10.06
CA LYS A 188 25.68 -10.27 -9.78
C LYS A 188 25.12 -11.26 -8.76
N LEU A 189 24.65 -10.77 -7.61
CA LEU A 189 24.06 -11.62 -6.56
C LEU A 189 22.78 -12.35 -7.00
N THR A 190 22.00 -11.77 -7.92
CA THR A 190 20.74 -12.36 -8.39
C THR A 190 20.90 -13.21 -9.65
N ASN A 191 22.14 -13.54 -10.03
CA ASN A 191 22.48 -14.45 -11.13
C ASN A 191 21.84 -14.10 -12.49
N ALA A 192 21.83 -12.81 -12.84
CA ALA A 192 21.42 -12.28 -14.15
C ALA A 192 19.96 -12.57 -14.63
N ASN A 193 19.14 -13.27 -13.85
CA ASN A 193 17.68 -13.36 -14.03
C ASN A 193 16.93 -12.60 -12.91
N PRO A 194 17.18 -11.28 -12.77
CA PRO A 194 16.37 -10.50 -11.86
C PRO A 194 14.93 -10.48 -12.36
N GLU A 195 13.99 -10.95 -11.55
CA GLU A 195 12.68 -10.33 -11.49
C GLU A 195 12.84 -8.93 -10.89
N ILE A 196 13.54 -8.02 -11.59
CA ILE A 196 13.65 -6.61 -11.18
C ILE A 196 12.26 -6.03 -11.34
N ASN A 197 11.59 -5.91 -10.20
CA ASN A 197 10.44 -5.06 -10.10
C ASN A 197 10.95 -3.67 -9.71
N SER A 198 10.82 -2.73 -10.64
CA SER A 198 11.10 -1.32 -10.37
C SER A 198 9.88 -0.69 -9.73
N TYR A 199 10.02 -0.31 -8.47
CA TYR A 199 8.95 0.35 -7.73
C TYR A 199 9.19 1.85 -7.71
N ALA A 200 8.12 2.64 -7.85
CA ALA A 200 8.16 4.10 -7.70
C ALA A 200 8.38 4.47 -6.22
N PHE A 201 9.56 4.13 -5.72
CA PHE A 201 9.98 4.38 -4.37
C PHE A 201 10.71 5.71 -4.35
N THR A 202 9.94 6.81 -4.50
CA THR A 202 10.40 8.22 -4.63
C THR A 202 10.66 8.67 -6.07
N THR A 203 11.44 9.74 -6.31
CA THR A 203 11.88 10.15 -7.66
C THR A 203 12.88 9.17 -8.29
N LYS A 204 13.34 8.16 -7.53
CA LYS A 204 14.17 7.05 -8.02
C LYS A 204 13.47 5.73 -7.76
N THR A 205 13.77 4.72 -8.57
CA THR A 205 13.20 3.38 -8.43
C THR A 205 13.96 2.57 -7.38
N LEU A 206 13.25 1.82 -6.55
CA LEU A 206 13.83 0.76 -5.74
C LEU A 206 13.84 -0.51 -6.58
N ASN A 207 15.01 -1.11 -6.76
CA ASN A 207 15.15 -2.35 -7.51
C ASN A 207 15.21 -3.50 -6.52
N LEU A 208 14.33 -4.48 -6.70
CA LEU A 208 14.27 -5.67 -5.88
C LEU A 208 14.62 -6.86 -6.75
N GLY A 209 15.48 -7.75 -6.26
CA GLY A 209 15.78 -9.02 -6.89
C GLY A 209 15.77 -10.14 -5.87
N TYR A 210 15.80 -11.38 -6.38
CA TYR A 210 15.89 -12.58 -5.56
C TYR A 210 17.18 -13.31 -5.89
N ALA A 211 17.89 -13.74 -4.85
CA ALA A 211 19.10 -14.53 -4.97
C ALA A 211 18.88 -15.89 -4.31
N HIS A 212 19.60 -16.89 -4.80
CA HIS A 212 19.73 -18.18 -4.13
C HIS A 212 21.14 -18.21 -3.57
N ILE A 213 21.24 -18.21 -2.23
CA ILE A 213 22.51 -18.42 -1.53
C ILE A 213 22.35 -19.75 -0.83
N GLU A 214 23.17 -20.71 -1.25
CA GLU A 214 22.99 -22.12 -0.92
C GLU A 214 21.57 -22.59 -1.29
N ASP A 215 20.87 -23.25 -0.36
CA ASP A 215 19.49 -23.71 -0.55
C ASP A 215 18.43 -22.67 -0.13
N GLN A 216 18.85 -21.47 0.29
CA GLN A 216 17.95 -20.42 0.77
C GLN A 216 17.67 -19.37 -0.30
N LYS A 217 16.38 -19.09 -0.54
CA LYS A 217 15.97 -17.97 -1.39
C LYS A 217 15.91 -16.71 -0.54
N ILE A 218 16.69 -15.71 -0.91
CA ILE A 218 16.75 -14.43 -0.20
C ILE A 218 16.27 -13.28 -1.10
N GLN A 219 15.93 -12.17 -0.47
CA GLN A 219 15.57 -10.94 -1.15
C GLN A 219 16.74 -9.96 -1.10
N VAL A 220 17.06 -9.32 -2.22
CA VAL A 220 18.09 -8.30 -2.30
C VAL A 220 17.46 -7.01 -2.81
N VAL A 221 17.67 -5.92 -2.09
CA VAL A 221 17.05 -4.62 -2.35
C VAL A 221 18.14 -3.59 -2.59
N ASP A 222 18.15 -3.00 -3.78
CA ASP A 222 18.97 -1.83 -4.10
C ASP A 222 18.23 -0.58 -3.61
N THR A 223 18.77 0.02 -2.55
CA THR A 223 18.22 1.27 -2.03
C THR A 223 18.67 2.43 -2.92
N PRO A 224 17.76 3.35 -3.30
CA PRO A 224 18.14 4.53 -4.06
C PRO A 224 19.28 5.25 -3.34
N GLY A 225 20.41 5.42 -4.04
CA GLY A 225 21.66 5.91 -3.44
C GLY A 225 21.43 7.13 -2.56
N THR A 226 21.49 6.90 -1.25
CA THR A 226 21.31 7.91 -0.22
C THR A 226 22.41 8.95 -0.31
N LEU A 227 22.06 10.16 0.11
CA LEU A 227 22.91 11.34 0.30
C LEU A 227 23.04 12.30 -0.88
N ASN A 228 22.13 13.27 -0.88
CA ASN A 228 22.53 14.64 -1.16
C ASN A 228 21.89 15.54 -0.10
N ARG A 229 22.59 15.67 1.05
CA ARG A 229 22.46 16.70 2.12
C ARG A 229 21.78 16.24 3.42
N TYR A 230 22.61 15.98 4.44
CA TYR A 230 22.24 15.70 5.84
C TYR A 230 21.31 16.71 6.53
N GLN A 231 21.07 17.89 5.96
CA GLN A 231 20.36 18.97 6.67
C GLN A 231 18.87 19.09 6.37
N LYS A 232 18.32 18.35 5.40
CA LYS A 232 16.87 18.27 5.16
C LYS A 232 16.55 16.91 4.53
N MET A 233 16.18 15.93 5.35
CA MET A 233 15.67 14.65 4.84
C MET A 233 14.44 14.91 3.98
N ASN A 234 14.61 14.87 2.66
CA ASN A 234 13.49 14.83 1.73
C ASN A 234 12.68 13.55 1.98
N SER A 235 11.45 13.48 1.47
CA SER A 235 10.60 12.26 1.51
C SER A 235 11.31 11.01 0.96
N ILE A 236 12.41 11.19 0.23
CA ILE A 236 13.27 10.17 -0.35
C ILE A 236 14.13 9.44 0.66
N GLU A 237 14.86 10.20 1.47
CA GLU A 237 15.84 9.66 2.42
C GLU A 237 15.13 8.96 3.58
N LYS A 238 13.95 9.47 3.98
CA LYS A 238 13.09 8.79 4.95
C LYS A 238 12.75 7.38 4.48
N LYS A 239 12.33 7.21 3.23
CA LYS A 239 11.94 5.91 2.68
C LYS A 239 13.12 4.93 2.58
N ALA A 240 14.31 5.39 2.20
CA ALA A 240 15.52 4.55 2.22
C ALA A 240 15.88 4.12 3.66
N HIS A 241 15.81 5.03 4.63
CA HIS A 241 15.98 4.72 6.04
C HIS A 241 14.95 3.68 6.52
N LEU A 242 13.68 3.75 6.09
CA LEU A 242 12.67 2.73 6.42
C LEU A 242 13.06 1.35 5.91
N VAL A 243 13.64 1.24 4.71
CA VAL A 243 14.13 -0.03 4.18
C VAL A 243 15.24 -0.57 5.09
N MET A 244 16.24 0.25 5.40
CA MET A 244 17.36 -0.16 6.25
C MET A 244 16.88 -0.57 7.66
N LYS A 245 15.91 0.15 8.23
CA LYS A 245 15.44 -0.07 9.61
C LYS A 245 14.44 -1.19 9.76
N TYR A 246 13.43 -1.27 8.89
CA TYR A 246 12.27 -2.15 9.10
C TYR A 246 12.20 -3.32 8.11
N LEU A 247 12.97 -3.27 7.02
CA LEU A 247 12.95 -4.33 6.03
C LEU A 247 14.23 -5.16 6.01
N ALA A 248 15.40 -4.51 6.00
CA ALA A 248 16.67 -5.20 5.89
C ALA A 248 16.93 -6.06 7.13
N ASN A 249 17.41 -7.28 6.95
CA ASN A 249 18.02 -8.08 8.00
C ASN A 249 19.53 -7.87 8.03
N MET A 250 20.12 -7.61 6.86
CA MET A 250 21.53 -7.32 6.67
C MET A 250 21.72 -6.12 5.72
N ILE A 251 22.83 -5.43 5.88
CA ILE A 251 23.25 -4.30 5.06
C ILE A 251 24.54 -4.66 4.31
N VAL A 252 24.56 -4.42 3.00
CA VAL A 252 25.79 -4.41 2.21
C VAL A 252 26.09 -2.97 1.82
N TYR A 253 27.15 -2.40 2.38
CA TYR A 253 27.60 -1.05 2.08
C TYR A 253 28.63 -1.07 0.96
N VAL A 254 28.35 -0.36 -0.12
CA VAL A 254 29.21 -0.33 -1.31
C VAL A 254 30.08 0.93 -1.32
N PHE A 255 31.39 0.73 -1.23
CA PHE A 255 32.39 1.75 -1.54
C PHE A 255 32.78 1.72 -3.02
N ASP A 256 33.12 2.89 -3.52
CA ASP A 256 33.72 3.10 -4.83
C ASP A 256 34.98 3.94 -4.67
N LEU A 257 36.13 3.37 -4.99
CA LEU A 257 37.41 4.08 -4.97
C LEU A 257 37.70 4.81 -6.30
N SER A 258 36.85 4.63 -7.31
CA SER A 258 36.89 5.42 -8.54
C SER A 258 36.07 6.70 -8.34
N GLU A 259 36.61 7.84 -8.76
CA GLU A 259 35.86 9.10 -8.75
C GLU A 259 34.49 8.91 -9.41
N PRO A 260 33.40 9.42 -8.79
CA PRO A 260 33.25 10.87 -8.61
C PRO A 260 32.98 11.36 -7.18
N TYR A 261 32.95 10.49 -6.16
CA TYR A 261 32.61 10.90 -4.80
C TYR A 261 33.80 10.78 -3.83
N PRO A 262 34.12 11.83 -3.04
CA PRO A 262 35.19 11.77 -2.06
C PRO A 262 34.99 10.62 -1.07
N LEU A 263 36.08 9.92 -0.74
CA LEU A 263 36.04 8.77 0.15
C LEU A 263 35.56 9.15 1.55
N GLU A 264 35.91 10.35 2.02
CA GLU A 264 35.49 10.90 3.32
C GLU A 264 33.96 10.96 3.42
N LYS A 265 33.30 11.40 2.35
CA LYS A 265 31.83 11.46 2.26
C LYS A 265 31.21 10.07 2.30
N GLN A 266 31.83 9.11 1.62
CA GLN A 266 31.41 7.71 1.68
C GLN A 266 31.56 7.14 3.09
N ARG A 267 32.65 7.48 3.81
CA ARG A 267 32.85 7.09 5.21
C ARG A 267 31.82 7.73 6.15
N GLU A 268 31.42 8.98 5.91
CA GLU A 268 30.36 9.65 6.67
C GLU A 268 29.01 8.90 6.54
N LEU A 269 28.62 8.52 5.32
CA LEU A 269 27.42 7.71 5.10
C LEU A 269 27.51 6.36 5.79
N PHE A 270 28.65 5.69 5.62
CA PHE A 270 28.90 4.39 6.24
C PHE A 270 28.68 4.44 7.76
N LYS A 271 29.15 5.50 8.43
CA LYS A 271 28.95 5.67 9.88
C LYS A 271 27.47 5.68 10.27
N THR A 272 26.59 6.27 9.46
CA THR A 272 25.15 6.22 9.75
C THR A 272 24.53 4.85 9.53
N MET A 273 25.16 3.97 8.76
CA MET A 273 24.68 2.59 8.62
C MET A 273 24.96 1.76 9.89
N LEU A 274 25.94 2.14 10.69
CA LEU A 274 26.23 1.50 11.97
C LEU A 274 25.13 1.74 13.02
N GLU A 275 24.25 2.72 12.81
CA GLU A 275 23.14 3.04 13.73
C GLU A 275 22.00 2.01 13.66
N PHE A 276 21.94 1.17 12.62
CA PHE A 276 20.82 0.24 12.42
C PHE A 276 20.94 -1.08 13.19
N ASP A 277 22.05 -1.32 13.92
CA ASP A 277 22.32 -2.53 14.71
C ASP A 277 22.02 -3.83 13.94
N LYS A 278 22.61 -3.94 12.74
CA LYS A 278 22.44 -5.07 11.82
C LYS A 278 23.78 -5.55 11.29
N PRO A 279 23.88 -6.83 10.91
CA PRO A 279 25.02 -7.34 10.15
C PRO A 279 25.31 -6.43 8.95
N LEU A 280 26.57 -6.02 8.83
CA LEU A 280 27.01 -5.00 7.89
C LEU A 280 28.28 -5.46 7.19
N ILE A 281 28.16 -5.76 5.90
CA ILE A 281 29.28 -6.17 5.06
C ILE A 281 29.72 -4.99 4.19
N ILE A 282 31.03 -4.77 4.12
CA ILE A 282 31.62 -3.76 3.25
C ILE A 282 32.00 -4.40 1.92
N TYR A 283 31.45 -3.90 0.83
CA TYR A 283 31.80 -4.31 -0.53
C TYR A 283 32.53 -3.19 -1.28
N LEU A 284 33.66 -3.50 -1.90
CA LEU A 284 34.43 -2.59 -2.73
C LEU A 284 34.12 -2.88 -4.21
N SER A 285 33.40 -1.97 -4.83
CA SER A 285 33.01 -2.09 -6.23
C SER A 285 34.16 -1.76 -7.18
N LYS A 286 33.98 -2.10 -8.47
CA LYS A 286 34.86 -1.71 -9.58
C LYS A 286 36.32 -2.17 -9.41
N SER A 287 36.52 -3.29 -8.73
CA SER A 287 37.83 -3.92 -8.51
C SER A 287 38.55 -4.30 -9.81
N ASP A 288 37.81 -4.43 -10.91
CA ASP A 288 38.30 -4.73 -12.26
C ASP A 288 39.04 -3.56 -12.93
N ILE A 289 38.78 -2.32 -12.54
CA ILE A 289 39.40 -1.11 -13.14
C ILE A 289 40.34 -0.37 -12.18
N LEU A 290 40.36 -0.73 -10.90
CA LEU A 290 41.18 -0.10 -9.87
C LEU A 290 42.56 -0.74 -9.80
N ASP A 291 43.55 0.03 -9.33
CA ASP A 291 44.87 -0.53 -9.02
C ASP A 291 44.75 -1.59 -7.93
N LYS A 292 45.35 -2.76 -8.17
CA LYS A 292 45.25 -3.91 -7.27
C LYS A 292 45.81 -3.63 -5.87
N LYS A 293 46.89 -2.86 -5.76
CA LYS A 293 47.46 -2.52 -4.45
C LYS A 293 46.54 -1.55 -3.70
N LEU A 294 45.95 -0.58 -4.41
CA LEU A 294 45.00 0.35 -3.81
C LEU A 294 43.81 -0.39 -3.17
N ILE A 295 43.16 -1.29 -3.91
CA ILE A 295 42.00 -2.01 -3.39
C ILE A 295 42.36 -2.99 -2.28
N GLU A 296 43.48 -3.71 -2.39
CA GLU A 296 43.95 -4.62 -1.34
C GLU A 296 44.28 -3.88 -0.03
N ASN A 297 44.91 -2.70 -0.12
CA ASN A 297 45.21 -1.88 1.05
C ASN A 297 43.93 -1.37 1.72
N PHE A 298 42.99 -0.88 0.92
CA PHE A 298 41.72 -0.37 1.46
C PHE A 298 40.85 -1.50 2.03
N ALA A 299 40.81 -2.66 1.38
CA ALA A 299 40.14 -3.87 1.88
C ALA A 299 40.67 -4.27 3.27
N LYS A 300 41.98 -4.24 3.47
CA LYS A 300 42.59 -4.50 4.79
C LYS A 300 42.24 -3.43 5.83
N GLU A 301 42.19 -2.16 5.43
CA GLU A 301 41.85 -1.05 6.32
C GLU A 301 40.43 -1.17 6.88
N CYS A 302 39.46 -1.50 6.02
CA CYS A 302 38.04 -1.52 6.38
C CYS A 302 37.46 -2.92 6.62
N ASN A 303 38.25 -3.98 6.47
CA ASN A 303 37.76 -5.36 6.39
C ASN A 303 36.72 -5.54 5.27
N GLY A 304 37.02 -4.98 4.10
CA GLY A 304 36.14 -4.97 2.93
C GLY A 304 36.37 -6.12 1.96
N ILE A 305 35.31 -6.52 1.28
CA ILE A 305 35.29 -7.61 0.30
C ILE A 305 35.18 -7.00 -1.11
N TYR A 306 35.97 -7.48 -2.06
CA TYR A 306 35.88 -7.08 -3.47
C TYR A 306 35.65 -8.25 -4.43
N ASP A 307 35.59 -9.46 -3.87
CA ASP A 307 35.29 -10.71 -4.56
C ASP A 307 33.83 -11.12 -4.30
N ILE A 308 33.13 -11.56 -5.35
CA ILE A 308 31.69 -11.85 -5.25
C ILE A 308 31.42 -13.19 -4.55
N GLU A 309 32.26 -14.19 -4.75
CA GLU A 309 32.10 -15.52 -4.15
C GLU A 309 32.35 -15.45 -2.64
N LEU A 310 33.35 -14.66 -2.23
CA LEU A 310 33.58 -14.36 -0.82
C LEU A 310 32.41 -13.59 -0.20
N LEU A 311 31.81 -12.64 -0.92
CA LEU A 311 30.64 -11.93 -0.44
C LEU A 311 29.46 -12.89 -0.21
N GLU A 312 29.19 -13.80 -1.16
CA GLU A 312 28.14 -14.81 -1.02
C GLU A 312 28.40 -15.73 0.19
N THR A 313 29.65 -16.10 0.43
CA THR A 313 30.06 -16.92 1.58
C THR A 313 29.81 -16.19 2.91
N GLU A 314 30.16 -14.91 3.01
CA GLU A 314 29.91 -14.13 4.23
C GLU A 314 28.42 -13.88 4.46
N ILE A 315 27.65 -13.69 3.38
CA ILE A 315 26.19 -13.62 3.48
C ILE A 315 25.61 -14.96 3.99
N ALA A 316 26.11 -16.10 3.50
CA ALA A 316 25.66 -17.43 3.92
C ALA A 316 25.86 -17.66 5.44
N LYS A 317 27.01 -17.28 5.99
CA LYS A 317 27.29 -17.37 7.43
C LYS A 317 26.28 -16.59 8.28
N GLU A 318 25.88 -15.42 7.81
CA GLU A 318 24.92 -14.57 8.51
C GLU A 318 23.47 -15.07 8.33
N LEU A 319 23.19 -15.78 7.24
CA LEU A 319 21.91 -16.48 7.04
C LEU A 319 21.75 -17.65 8.02
N GLU A 320 22.81 -18.41 8.31
CA GLU A 320 22.77 -19.50 9.30
C GLU A 320 22.37 -19.01 10.70
N GLY A 321 22.71 -17.77 11.06
CA GLY A 321 22.32 -17.16 12.34
C GLY A 321 20.87 -16.68 12.40
N PHE A 322 20.17 -16.64 11.26
CA PHE A 322 18.80 -16.12 11.13
C PHE A 322 17.72 -17.21 11.13
N PHE A 323 18.05 -18.42 10.68
CA PHE A 323 17.14 -19.57 10.61
C PHE A 323 17.35 -20.54 11.78
#